data_AF-A0A3M1XVJ5-F1
#
_entry.id   AF-A0A3M1XVJ5-F1
#
_cell.length_a   1.000
_cell.length_b   1.000
_cell.length_c   1.000
_cell.angle_alpha   90.00
_cell.angle_beta   90.00
_cell.angle_gamma   90.00
#
_symmetry.space_group_name_H-M   'P 1'
#
loop_
_entity.id
_entity.type
_entity.pdbx_description
1 polymer ?
#
loop_
_entity_poly.entity_id
_entity_poly.type
_entity_poly.pdbx_seq_one_letter_code
_entity_poly.pdbx_strand_id
1 'polypeptide(L)' 'MKKHNASEIGYYYIMSSSSTLRYSNEKGFGESYFILCPVCWNASIKVIRWEDGDEEFSECLVCKRMEYLMANP' A
#
# COMPACT_ATOMS: atom_id res chain seq x y z
N MET A 1 -27.06 15.87 35.52
CA MET A 1 -26.14 14.93 34.84
C MET A 1 -26.73 14.56 33.48
N LYS A 2 -26.23 15.15 32.38
CA LYS A 2 -26.62 14.77 31.02
C LYS A 2 -25.65 13.70 30.51
N LYS A 3 -26.17 12.51 30.22
CA LYS A 3 -25.39 11.41 29.63
C LYS A 3 -25.18 11.73 28.15
N HIS A 4 -23.94 11.96 27.74
CA HIS A 4 -23.57 12.07 26.34
C HIS A 4 -23.47 10.67 25.75
N ASN A 5 -24.29 10.38 24.74
CA ASN A 5 -24.18 9.18 23.92
C ASN A 5 -22.86 9.24 23.15
N ALA A 6 -21.94 8.33 23.47
CA ALA A 6 -20.71 8.16 22.73
C ALA A 6 -21.06 7.57 21.36
N SER A 7 -20.87 8.42 20.35
CA SER A 7 -20.85 8.14 18.92
C SER A 7 -20.12 6.84 18.57
N GLU A 8 -20.71 6.07 17.65
CA GLU A 8 -20.08 4.93 16.97
C GLU A 8 -18.79 5.39 16.30
N ILE A 9 -17.65 5.11 16.94
CA ILE A 9 -16.34 5.25 16.32
C ILE A 9 -16.13 3.98 15.50
N GLY A 10 -16.39 4.06 14.19
CA GLY A 10 -15.99 3.03 13.25
C GLY A 10 -14.49 2.77 13.41
N TYR A 11 -14.13 1.53 13.76
CA TYR A 11 -12.76 1.09 13.77
C TYR A 11 -12.26 1.04 12.32
N TYR A 12 -11.72 2.15 11.83
CA TYR A 12 -10.80 2.09 10.70
C TYR A 12 -9.59 1.31 11.17
N TYR A 13 -9.49 0.04 10.77
CA TYR A 13 -8.26 -0.71 10.87
C TYR A 13 -7.21 -0.01 10.01
N ILE A 14 -6.50 0.95 10.60
CA ILE A 14 -5.19 1.36 10.09
C ILE A 14 -4.28 0.18 10.43
N MET A 15 -4.25 -0.83 9.54
CA MET A 15 -3.17 -1.80 9.50
C MET A 15 -1.89 -1.00 9.61
N SER A 16 -1.10 -1.22 10.68
CA SER A 16 0.19 -0.56 10.81
C SER A 16 0.95 -0.80 9.52
N SER A 17 1.22 0.25 8.77
CA SER A 17 2.06 0.23 7.58
C SER A 17 3.49 -0.06 8.05
N SER A 18 3.75 -1.30 8.44
CA SER A 18 5.08 -1.76 8.76
C SER A 18 5.85 -1.72 7.45
N SER A 19 6.53 -0.60 7.24
CA SER A 19 7.48 -0.50 6.17
C SER A 19 8.69 -1.38 6.50
N THR A 20 9.25 -2.02 5.49
CA THR A 20 10.43 -2.86 5.62
C THR A 20 11.58 -2.19 4.91
N LEU A 21 12.70 -2.02 5.61
CA LEU A 21 13.94 -1.53 5.03
C LEU A 21 14.53 -2.58 4.07
N ARG A 22 14.99 -2.10 2.93
CA ARG A 22 15.66 -2.84 1.85
C ARG A 22 17.04 -2.22 1.65
N TYR A 23 17.99 -3.03 1.19
CA TYR A 23 19.30 -2.57 0.76
C TYR A 23 19.63 -3.18 -0.61
N SER A 24 20.14 -2.36 -1.51
CA SER A 24 20.65 -2.70 -2.83
C SER A 24 22.06 -2.15 -2.99
N ASN A 25 22.96 -2.92 -3.61
CA ASN A 25 24.31 -2.44 -3.92
C ASN A 25 24.30 -1.30 -4.96
N GLU A 26 23.28 -1.26 -5.82
CA GLU A 26 23.16 -0.25 -6.88
C GLU A 26 22.41 1.00 -6.41
N LYS A 27 21.36 0.83 -5.59
CA LYS A 27 20.43 1.91 -5.20
C LYS A 27 20.52 2.34 -3.73
N GLY A 28 21.36 1.68 -2.91
CA GLY A 28 21.47 1.98 -1.49
C GLY A 28 20.27 1.49 -0.67
N PHE A 29 19.88 2.24 0.36
CA PHE A 29 18.71 1.87 1.18
C PHE A 29 17.41 2.24 0.47
N GLY A 30 16.37 1.46 0.77
CA GLY A 30 15.02 1.74 0.32
C GLY A 30 14.00 1.33 1.36
N GLU A 31 12.84 1.99 1.33
CA GLU A 31 11.71 1.67 2.17
C GLU A 31 10.65 0.95 1.33
N SER A 32 10.19 -0.21 1.79
CA SER A 32 9.13 -0.97 1.12
C SER A 32 7.84 -0.99 1.92
N TYR A 33 6.72 -0.67 1.29
CA TYR A 33 5.38 -0.61 1.90
C TYR A 33 4.32 -1.06 0.90
N PHE A 34 3.08 -1.22 1.36
CA PHE A 34 1.95 -1.62 0.52
C PHE A 34 0.94 -0.47 0.34
N ILE A 35 0.42 -0.32 -0.88
CA ILE A 35 -0.67 0.60 -1.22
C ILE A 35 -1.90 -0.17 -1.71
N LEU A 36 -3.03 0.54 -1.76
CA LEU A 36 -4.30 -0.02 -2.22
C LEU A 36 -4.30 -0.22 -3.74
N CYS A 37 -4.80 -1.38 -4.16
CA CYS A 37 -5.14 -1.60 -5.57
C CYS A 37 -6.43 -0.84 -5.93
N PRO A 38 -6.46 -0.02 -6.99
CA PRO A 38 -7.65 0.74 -7.36
C PRO A 38 -8.80 -0.12 -7.90
N VAL A 39 -8.51 -1.38 -8.28
CA VAL A 39 -9.50 -2.30 -8.85
C VAL A 39 -10.22 -3.09 -7.76
N CYS A 40 -9.46 -3.73 -6.87
CA CYS A 40 -10.00 -4.63 -5.85
C CYS A 40 -9.94 -4.05 -4.43
N TRP A 41 -9.43 -2.83 -4.26
CA TRP A 41 -9.37 -2.11 -2.98
C TRP A 41 -8.64 -2.84 -1.84
N ASN A 42 -7.78 -3.80 -2.17
CA ASN A 42 -6.93 -4.50 -1.21
C ASN A 42 -5.53 -3.86 -1.15
N ALA A 43 -4.95 -3.74 0.05
CA ALA A 43 -3.56 -3.31 0.27
C ALA A 43 -2.59 -4.41 -0.21
N SER A 44 -2.22 -4.37 -1.48
CA SER A 44 -1.64 -5.53 -2.18
C SER A 44 -0.68 -5.17 -3.30
N ILE A 45 -0.46 -3.88 -3.54
CA ILE A 45 0.59 -3.38 -4.44
C ILE A 45 1.76 -2.97 -3.56
N LYS A 46 2.91 -3.61 -3.74
CA LYS A 46 4.15 -3.27 -3.03
C LYS A 46 4.82 -2.11 -3.76
N VAL A 47 5.20 -1.10 -3.00
CA VAL A 47 6.04 0.02 -3.44
C VAL A 47 7.39 -0.09 -2.75
N ILE A 48 8.47 0.13 -3.47
CA ILE A 48 9.81 0.34 -2.91
C ILE A 48 10.26 1.73 -3.31
N ARG A 49 10.49 2.60 -2.33
CA ARG A 49 11.04 3.93 -2.54
C ARG A 49 12.50 3.94 -2.13
N TRP A 50 13.38 4.20 -3.07
CA TRP A 50 14.82 4.24 -2.87
C TRP A 50 15.30 5.64 -2.45
N GLU A 51 16.48 5.72 -1.85
CA GLU A 51 17.08 6.99 -1.40
C GLU A 51 17.38 7.97 -2.54
N ASP A 52 17.64 7.46 -3.74
CA ASP A 52 17.86 8.24 -4.96
C ASP A 52 16.57 8.87 -5.53
N GLY A 53 15.41 8.49 -4.99
CA GLY A 53 14.10 8.96 -5.40
C GLY A 53 13.37 8.05 -6.38
N ASP A 54 13.98 6.94 -6.82
CA ASP A 54 13.31 5.96 -7.66
C ASP A 54 12.21 5.21 -6.89
N GLU A 55 11.12 4.90 -7.59
CA GLU A 55 10.03 4.07 -7.07
C GLU A 55 9.80 2.84 -7.94
N GLU A 56 9.74 1.67 -7.30
CA GLU A 56 9.41 0.40 -7.93
C GLU A 56 8.04 -0.09 -7.45
N PHE A 57 7.19 -0.46 -8.39
CA PHE A 57 5.83 -0.93 -8.13
C PHE A 57 5.69 -2.40 -8.53
N SER A 58 5.05 -3.19 -7.67
CA SER A 58 4.60 -4.55 -8.05
C SER A 58 3.21 -4.53 -8.67
N GLU A 59 2.85 -5.63 -9.33
CA GLU A 59 1.45 -5.94 -9.59
C GLU A 59 0.64 -6.09 -8.29
N CYS A 60 -0.67 -5.98 -8.40
CA CYS A 60 -1.59 -6.33 -7.32
C CYS A 60 -1.56 -7.85 -7.08
N LEU A 61 -1.08 -8.27 -5.91
CA LEU A 61 -0.96 -9.68 -5.54
C LEU A 61 -2.30 -10.42 -5.37
N VAL A 62 -3.41 -9.69 -5.32
CA VAL A 62 -4.76 -10.25 -5.11
C VAL A 62 -5.49 -10.46 -6.43
N CYS A 63 -5.69 -9.40 -7.22
CA CYS A 63 -6.52 -9.49 -8.42
C CYS A 63 -5.74 -9.59 -9.73
N LYS A 64 -4.48 -9.13 -9.76
CA LYS A 64 -3.63 -9.02 -10.97
C LYS A 64 -4.33 -8.37 -12.19
N ARG A 65 -5.41 -7.63 -11.94
CA ARG A 65 -6.39 -7.26 -12.97
C ARG A 65 -6.00 -5.99 -13.74
N MET A 66 -5.10 -5.20 -13.18
CA MET A 66 -4.64 -3.96 -13.81
C MET A 66 -3.94 -4.22 -15.15
N GLU A 67 -3.11 -5.26 -15.24
CA GLU A 67 -2.43 -5.60 -16.51
C GLU A 67 -3.42 -5.99 -17.60
N TYR A 68 -4.42 -6.80 -17.25
CA TYR A 68 -5.48 -7.20 -18.18
C TYR A 68 -6.26 -6.00 -18.71
N LEU A 69 -6.60 -5.04 -17.83
CA LEU A 69 -7.31 -3.81 -18.19
C LEU A 69 -6.45 -2.87 -19.05
N MET A 70 -5.14 -2.78 -18.79
CA MET A 70 -4.23 -1.96 -19.60
C MET A 70 -3.92 -2.59 -20.96
N ALA A 71 -3.91 -3.92 -21.05
CA ALA A 71 -3.66 -4.64 -22.29
C ALA A 71 -4.89 -4.69 -23.22
N ASN A 72 -6.09 -4.49 -22.68
CA ASN A 72 -7.35 -4.53 -23.43
C ASN A 72 -8.17 -3.26 -23.12
N PRO A 73 -7.81 -2.11 -23.70
CA PRO A 73 -8.44 -0.82 -23.41
C PRO A 73 -9.90 -0.73 -23.85
#